data_AF-Q8TNE9-F1
#
_entry.id   AF-Q8TNE9-F1
#
_cell.length_a   1.000
_cell.length_b   1.000
_cell.length_c   1.000
_cell.angle_alpha   90.00
_cell.angle_beta   90.00
_cell.angle_gamma   90.00
#
_symmetry.space_group_name_H-M   'P 1'
#
loop_
_entity.id
_entity.type
_entity.pdbx_description
1 polymer ?
#
loop_
_entity_poly.entity_id
_entity_poly.type
_entity_poly.pdbx_seq_one_letter_code
_entity_poly.pdbx_strand_id
1 'polypeptide(L)'
;MANHTADISLRQAAIVAGFGYLIIFLLGIIANFFVLQNLIVPEDAAATVNNIMANEWQFRLGILGFIIMVIFDVVVAWALYVLLKPVNRSLSLLAAWFRLVNATIFGIALYNLFSVLQLLGDANYLAVFEISQLQTQVMLFLSAFNYTWLIGLIFFGFHLFVLGYLILRSGCIPGILGVLLMIASLGYLIDSFANFLLPDYADYETIFMLIVVVPGVIGELSLTLWLLLKGAKLPERMTEQV
;
A
#
# COMPACT_ATOMS: atom_id res chain seq x y z
N MET A 1 33.59 -18.61 -18.75
CA MET A 1 32.18 -19.05 -18.80
C MET A 1 31.35 -17.98 -18.13
N ALA A 2 30.65 -17.16 -18.92
CA ALA A 2 29.73 -16.18 -18.34
C ALA A 2 28.52 -16.94 -17.80
N ASN A 3 28.34 -16.94 -16.48
CA ASN A 3 27.09 -17.36 -15.87
C ASN A 3 26.02 -16.36 -16.35
N HIS A 4 25.30 -16.71 -17.41
CA HIS A 4 24.05 -16.04 -17.72
C HIS A 4 23.10 -16.37 -16.57
N THR A 5 22.94 -15.44 -15.63
CA THR A 5 21.78 -15.43 -14.74
C THR A 5 20.55 -15.41 -15.64
N ALA A 6 19.84 -16.54 -15.73
CA ALA A 6 18.66 -16.64 -16.58
C ALA A 6 17.64 -15.59 -16.12
N ASP A 7 17.18 -14.74 -17.04
CA ASP A 7 16.11 -13.80 -16.77
C ASP A 7 14.86 -14.56 -16.29
N ILE A 8 14.17 -14.01 -15.29
CA ILE A 8 12.95 -14.63 -14.78
C ILE A 8 11.87 -14.67 -15.87
N SER A 9 11.19 -15.80 -15.98
CA SER A 9 10.10 -15.98 -16.94
C SER A 9 8.86 -15.17 -16.54
N LEU A 10 7.99 -14.86 -17.51
CA LEU A 10 6.71 -14.19 -17.25
C LEU A 10 5.84 -14.95 -16.24
N ARG A 11 5.93 -16.29 -16.23
CA ARG A 11 5.24 -17.16 -15.28
C ARG A 11 5.74 -16.95 -13.86
N GLN A 12 7.06 -16.94 -13.68
CA GLN A 12 7.67 -16.67 -12.37
C GLN A 12 7.32 -15.26 -11.90
N ALA A 13 7.40 -14.26 -12.79
CA ALA A 13 7.00 -12.89 -12.49
C ALA A 13 5.54 -12.80 -12.00
N ALA A 14 4.61 -13.46 -12.70
CA ALA A 14 3.20 -13.48 -12.30
C ALA A 14 2.98 -14.13 -10.92
N ILE A 15 3.64 -15.26 -10.65
CA ILE A 15 3.55 -15.96 -9.36
C ILE A 15 4.13 -15.10 -8.24
N VAL A 16 5.30 -14.48 -8.45
CA VAL A 16 5.92 -13.57 -7.47
C VAL A 16 5.03 -12.37 -7.19
N ALA A 17 4.44 -11.76 -8.23
CA ALA A 17 3.49 -10.67 -8.07
C ALA A 17 2.26 -11.11 -7.25
N GLY A 18 1.69 -12.29 -7.57
CA GLY A 18 0.54 -12.84 -6.85
C GLY A 18 0.81 -13.10 -5.36
N PHE A 19 1.94 -13.74 -5.03
CA PHE A 19 2.30 -13.94 -3.62
C PHE A 19 2.64 -12.63 -2.91
N GLY A 20 3.30 -11.70 -3.59
CA GLY A 20 3.61 -10.38 -3.04
C GLY A 20 2.35 -9.60 -2.69
N TYR A 21 1.37 -9.56 -3.59
CA TYR A 21 0.07 -8.96 -3.30
C TYR A 21 -0.64 -9.64 -2.12
N LEU A 22 -0.64 -10.97 -2.06
CA LEU A 22 -1.28 -11.70 -0.96
C LEU A 22 -0.65 -11.34 0.40
N ILE A 23 0.67 -11.25 0.46
CA ILE A 23 1.40 -10.86 1.68
C ILE A 23 1.05 -9.41 2.05
N ILE A 24 1.02 -8.49 1.08
CA ILE A 24 0.63 -7.09 1.29
C ILE A 24 -0.79 -7.01 1.88
N PHE A 25 -1.75 -7.74 1.32
CA PHE A 25 -3.12 -7.76 1.83
C PHE A 25 -3.19 -8.25 3.28
N LEU A 26 -2.59 -9.40 3.55
CA LEU A 26 -2.65 -10.01 4.89
C LEU A 26 -1.99 -9.10 5.93
N LEU A 27 -0.79 -8.61 5.64
CA LEU A 27 -0.04 -7.76 6.58
C LEU A 27 -0.67 -6.37 6.71
N GLY A 28 -1.12 -5.76 5.62
CA GLY A 28 -1.80 -4.47 5.65
C GLY A 28 -3.09 -4.54 6.47
N ILE A 29 -3.91 -5.59 6.28
CA ILE A 29 -5.13 -5.78 7.05
C ILE A 29 -4.81 -5.99 8.54
N ILE A 30 -3.87 -6.87 8.86
CA ILE A 30 -3.51 -7.18 10.25
C ILE A 30 -2.91 -5.94 10.94
N ALA A 31 -1.91 -5.31 10.33
CA ALA A 31 -1.22 -4.17 10.92
C ALA A 31 -2.13 -2.96 11.08
N ASN A 32 -3.01 -2.68 10.11
CA ASN A 32 -3.91 -1.53 10.19
C ASN A 32 -5.12 -1.80 11.08
N PHE A 33 -5.93 -2.82 10.78
CA PHE A 33 -7.25 -2.99 11.41
C PHE A 33 -7.19 -3.76 12.73
N PHE A 34 -6.25 -4.70 12.89
CA PHE A 34 -6.16 -5.54 14.10
C PHE A 34 -5.13 -5.03 15.11
N VAL A 35 -4.17 -4.22 14.66
CA VAL A 35 -3.17 -3.60 15.53
C VAL A 35 -3.45 -2.11 15.68
N LEU A 36 -3.22 -1.30 14.66
CA LEU A 36 -3.20 0.16 14.81
C LEU A 36 -4.55 0.74 15.23
N GLN A 37 -5.63 0.43 14.50
CA GLN A 37 -6.97 0.93 14.81
C GLN A 37 -7.53 0.40 16.13
N ASN A 38 -7.04 -0.74 16.62
CA ASN A 38 -7.45 -1.30 17.91
C ASN A 38 -6.77 -0.59 19.10
N LEU A 39 -5.61 0.01 18.87
CA LEU A 39 -4.85 0.72 19.91
C LEU A 39 -5.23 2.21 20.00
N ILE A 40 -5.74 2.79 18.92
CA ILE A 40 -6.07 4.22 18.83
C ILE A 40 -7.52 4.44 19.27
N VAL A 41 -7.71 5.31 20.26
CA VAL A 41 -9.02 5.84 20.65
C VAL A 41 -9.15 7.24 20.06
N PRO A 42 -10.02 7.44 19.05
CA PRO A 42 -10.23 8.76 18.47
C PRO A 42 -10.58 9.79 19.56
N GLU A 43 -9.99 10.98 19.47
CA GLU A 43 -10.20 12.10 20.39
C GLU A 43 -9.78 11.89 21.86
N ASP A 44 -9.28 10.71 22.23
CA ASP A 44 -8.73 10.43 23.57
C ASP A 44 -7.24 10.07 23.50
N ALA A 45 -6.41 11.10 23.64
CA ALA A 45 -4.96 10.97 23.61
C ALA A 45 -4.42 10.16 24.80
N ALA A 46 -5.03 10.28 25.97
CA ALA A 46 -4.58 9.59 27.18
C ALA A 46 -4.87 8.08 27.07
N ALA A 47 -6.08 7.72 26.66
CA ALA A 47 -6.44 6.32 26.43
C ALA A 47 -5.59 5.69 25.31
N THR A 48 -5.35 6.41 24.21
CA THR A 48 -4.49 5.93 23.12
C THR A 48 -3.07 5.64 23.60
N VAL A 49 -2.45 6.56 24.34
CA VAL A 49 -1.10 6.36 24.88
C VAL A 49 -1.06 5.16 25.83
N ASN A 50 -2.03 5.07 26.75
CA ASN A 50 -2.10 3.96 27.69
C ASN A 50 -2.26 2.60 26.97
N ASN A 51 -3.09 2.53 25.93
CA ASN A 51 -3.27 1.32 25.12
C ASN A 51 -1.98 0.91 24.42
N ILE A 52 -1.27 1.86 23.81
CA ILE A 52 0.00 1.60 23.13
C ILE A 52 1.06 1.13 24.13
N MET A 53 1.20 1.79 25.27
CA MET A 53 2.18 1.40 26.30
C MET A 53 1.86 0.02 26.89
N ALA A 54 0.59 -0.27 27.17
CA ALA A 54 0.18 -1.58 27.67
C ALA A 54 0.38 -2.72 26.65
N ASN A 55 0.37 -2.40 25.35
CA ASN A 55 0.47 -3.36 24.24
C ASN A 55 1.63 -3.04 23.31
N GLU A 56 2.76 -2.56 23.84
CA GLU A 56 3.87 -2.03 23.04
C GLU A 56 4.40 -3.06 22.03
N TRP A 57 4.45 -4.34 22.42
CA TRP A 57 4.87 -5.42 21.53
C TRP A 57 3.93 -5.57 20.33
N GLN A 58 2.61 -5.46 20.54
CA GLN A 58 1.62 -5.50 19.47
C GLN A 58 1.83 -4.33 18.51
N PHE A 59 2.05 -3.11 19.03
CA PHE A 59 2.34 -1.94 18.22
C PHE A 59 3.61 -2.11 17.36
N ARG A 60 4.70 -2.63 17.96
CA ARG A 60 5.95 -2.95 17.25
C ARG A 60 5.75 -4.00 16.15
N LEU A 61 4.94 -5.04 16.40
CA LEU A 61 4.60 -6.03 15.39
C LEU A 61 3.77 -5.44 14.24
N GLY A 62 2.88 -4.49 14.52
CA GLY A 62 2.17 -3.73 13.48
C GLY A 62 3.13 -2.96 12.57
N ILE A 63 4.08 -2.23 13.16
CA ILE A 63 5.13 -1.52 12.42
C ILE A 63 5.95 -2.50 11.56
N LEU A 64 6.35 -3.64 12.11
CA LEU A 64 7.08 -4.68 11.36
C LEU A 64 6.25 -5.21 10.18
N GLY A 65 4.95 -5.44 10.38
CA GLY A 65 4.03 -5.85 9.32
C GLY A 65 4.01 -4.85 8.17
N PHE A 66 3.92 -3.55 8.48
CA PHE A 66 4.01 -2.50 7.47
C PHE A 66 5.37 -2.41 6.78
N ILE A 67 6.47 -2.64 7.48
CA ILE A 67 7.82 -2.67 6.85
C ILE A 67 7.89 -3.81 5.83
N ILE A 68 7.42 -5.00 6.19
CA ILE A 68 7.37 -6.13 5.28
C ILE A 68 6.47 -5.82 4.09
N MET A 69 5.32 -5.16 4.32
CA MET A 69 4.44 -4.69 3.26
C MET A 69 5.17 -3.78 2.25
N VAL A 70 5.93 -2.78 2.71
CA VAL A 70 6.74 -1.87 1.85
C VAL A 70 7.76 -2.66 1.01
N ILE A 71 8.43 -3.65 1.61
CA ILE A 71 9.40 -4.49 0.90
C ILE A 71 8.71 -5.25 -0.23
N PHE A 72 7.56 -5.86 0.06
CA PHE A 72 6.80 -6.58 -0.96
C PHE A 72 6.19 -5.64 -2.01
N ASP A 73 5.93 -4.38 -1.67
CA ASP A 73 5.50 -3.36 -2.63
C ASP A 73 6.54 -3.17 -3.76
N VAL A 74 7.82 -3.13 -3.39
CA VAL A 74 8.96 -3.07 -4.34
C VAL A 74 9.04 -4.36 -5.17
N VAL A 75 8.88 -5.52 -4.54
CA VAL A 75 8.89 -6.83 -5.22
C VAL A 75 7.76 -6.92 -6.25
N VAL A 76 6.54 -6.50 -5.88
CA VAL A 76 5.38 -6.48 -6.78
C VAL A 76 5.61 -5.48 -7.92
N ALA A 77 6.15 -4.29 -7.65
CA ALA A 77 6.48 -3.32 -8.71
C ALA A 77 7.41 -3.93 -9.77
N TRP A 78 8.47 -4.59 -9.33
CA TRP A 78 9.41 -5.27 -10.21
C TRP A 78 8.77 -6.45 -10.96
N ALA A 79 8.02 -7.30 -10.26
CA ALA A 79 7.39 -8.47 -10.85
C ALA A 79 6.35 -8.09 -11.93
N LEU A 80 5.52 -7.07 -11.66
CA LEU A 80 4.57 -6.54 -12.63
C LEU A 80 5.26 -5.84 -13.80
N TYR A 81 6.40 -5.18 -13.56
CA TYR A 81 7.22 -4.63 -14.63
C TYR A 81 7.68 -5.74 -15.59
N VAL A 82 8.27 -6.81 -15.07
CA VAL A 82 8.72 -7.93 -15.90
C VAL A 82 7.56 -8.56 -16.65
N LEU A 83 6.42 -8.75 -15.97
CA LEU A 83 5.22 -9.35 -16.54
C LEU A 83 4.65 -8.55 -17.72
N LEU A 84 4.59 -7.23 -17.61
CA LEU A 84 3.88 -6.37 -18.58
C LEU A 84 4.82 -5.61 -19.54
N LYS A 85 6.14 -5.70 -19.34
CA LYS A 85 7.14 -5.17 -20.26
C LYS A 85 6.92 -5.59 -21.73
N PRO A 86 6.53 -6.83 -22.06
CA PRO A 86 6.26 -7.22 -23.45
C PRO A 86 5.04 -6.55 -24.07
N VAL A 87 4.11 -6.03 -23.27
CA VAL A 87 2.92 -5.29 -23.75
C VAL A 87 3.31 -3.86 -24.11
N ASN A 88 3.97 -3.16 -23.18
CA ASN A 88 4.56 -1.86 -23.43
C ASN A 88 5.61 -1.55 -22.35
N ARG A 89 6.89 -1.52 -22.73
CA ARG A 89 7.99 -1.30 -21.80
C ARG A 89 7.90 0.03 -21.04
N SER A 90 7.55 1.11 -21.72
CA SER A 90 7.55 2.47 -21.14
C SER A 90 6.43 2.63 -20.11
N LEU A 91 5.22 2.19 -20.45
CA LEU A 91 4.08 2.24 -19.53
C LEU A 91 4.24 1.27 -18.36
N SER A 92 4.80 0.09 -18.61
CA SER A 92 5.09 -0.88 -17.55
C SER A 92 6.11 -0.33 -16.54
N LEU A 93 7.15 0.36 -17.04
CA LEU A 93 8.11 1.06 -16.19
C LEU A 93 7.47 2.22 -15.42
N LEU A 94 6.62 3.01 -16.08
CA LEU A 94 5.89 4.11 -15.44
C LEU A 94 4.98 3.63 -14.31
N ALA A 95 4.24 2.53 -14.52
CA ALA A 95 3.43 1.90 -13.48
C ALA A 95 4.27 1.45 -12.29
N ALA A 96 5.45 0.86 -12.55
CA ALA A 96 6.37 0.45 -11.48
C ALA A 96 6.93 1.66 -10.71
N TRP A 97 7.28 2.75 -11.40
CA TRP A 97 7.74 3.98 -10.75
C TRP A 97 6.69 4.60 -9.83
N PHE A 98 5.43 4.69 -10.28
CA PHE A 98 4.35 5.15 -9.42
C PHE A 98 4.21 4.30 -8.15
N ARG A 99 4.32 2.97 -8.28
CA ARG A 99 4.29 2.06 -7.12
C ARG A 99 5.50 2.25 -6.19
N LEU A 100 6.70 2.46 -6.72
CA LEU A 100 7.90 2.73 -5.91
C LEU A 100 7.81 4.07 -5.18
N VAL A 101 7.25 5.10 -5.80
CA VAL A 101 7.02 6.39 -5.14
C VAL A 101 6.00 6.22 -4.01
N ASN A 102 4.90 5.51 -4.24
CA ASN A 102 3.96 5.14 -3.17
C ASN A 102 4.67 4.40 -2.02
N ALA A 103 5.45 3.37 -2.32
CA ALA A 103 6.17 2.59 -1.30
C ALA A 103 7.16 3.45 -0.50
N THR A 104 7.82 4.40 -1.17
CA THR A 104 8.75 5.34 -0.54
C THR A 104 8.02 6.29 0.40
N ILE A 105 6.91 6.88 -0.04
CA ILE A 105 6.08 7.76 0.79
C ILE A 105 5.51 6.99 1.98
N PHE A 106 5.06 5.75 1.78
CA PHE A 106 4.59 4.91 2.87
C PHE A 106 5.73 4.56 3.85
N GLY A 107 6.93 4.29 3.36
CA GLY A 107 8.13 4.16 4.20
C GLY A 107 8.43 5.42 5.03
N ILE A 108 8.22 6.62 4.46
CA ILE A 108 8.31 7.88 5.21
C ILE A 108 7.18 7.97 6.24
N ALA A 109 5.96 7.50 5.94
CA ALA A 109 4.87 7.46 6.91
C ALA A 109 5.27 6.66 8.15
N LEU A 110 5.94 5.52 7.99
CA LEU A 110 6.39 4.66 9.10
C LEU A 110 7.33 5.35 10.08
N TYR A 111 8.09 6.35 9.64
CA TYR A 111 8.91 7.18 10.55
C TYR A 111 8.07 7.83 11.66
N ASN A 112 6.82 8.19 11.37
CA ASN A 112 5.92 8.77 12.37
C ASN A 112 5.55 7.74 13.46
N LEU A 113 5.34 6.47 13.10
CA LEU A 113 5.09 5.41 14.09
C LEU A 113 6.34 5.09 14.93
N PHE A 114 7.53 5.18 14.33
CA PHE A 114 8.77 5.11 15.09
C PHE A 114 8.95 6.30 16.04
N SER A 115 8.53 7.50 15.63
CA SER A 115 8.52 8.68 16.50
C SER A 115 7.60 8.48 17.71
N VAL A 116 6.43 7.83 17.52
CA VAL A 116 5.55 7.45 18.64
C VAL A 116 6.28 6.53 19.63
N LEU A 117 6.98 5.49 19.15
CA LEU A 117 7.78 4.62 20.02
C LEU A 117 8.87 5.37 20.79
N GLN A 118 9.50 6.36 20.16
CA GLN A 118 10.54 7.16 20.82
C GLN A 118 9.95 8.07 21.90
N LEU A 119 8.78 8.65 21.67
CA LEU A 119 8.09 9.49 22.65
C LEU A 119 7.56 8.71 23.86
N LEU A 120 7.21 7.45 23.66
CA LEU A 120 6.70 6.57 24.72
C LEU A 120 7.80 5.77 25.43
N GLY A 121 9.07 6.01 25.12
CA GLY A 121 10.20 5.38 25.79
C GLY A 121 10.66 6.10 27.07
N ASP A 122 11.75 5.62 27.66
CA ASP A 122 12.28 6.12 28.94
C ASP A 122 13.46 7.09 28.79
N ALA A 123 13.55 7.81 27.66
CA ALA A 123 14.69 8.68 27.39
C ALA A 123 14.69 9.94 28.28
N ASN A 124 15.84 10.29 28.87
CA ASN A 124 15.96 11.40 29.83
C ASN A 124 15.46 12.76 29.30
N TYR A 125 15.56 13.02 27.99
CA TYR A 125 15.09 14.29 27.42
C TYR A 125 13.56 14.41 27.43
N LEU A 126 12.84 13.29 27.57
CA LEU A 126 11.37 13.27 27.64
C LEU A 126 10.85 13.83 28.97
N ALA A 127 11.67 13.80 30.03
CA ALA A 127 11.30 14.34 31.34
C ALA A 127 11.05 15.86 31.34
N VAL A 128 11.41 16.56 30.26
CA VAL A 128 11.14 17.99 30.06
C VAL A 128 9.70 18.25 29.60
N PHE A 129 9.04 17.27 28.98
CA PHE A 129 7.66 17.41 28.51
C PHE A 129 6.66 17.19 29.64
N GLU A 130 5.60 17.98 29.64
CA GLU A 130 4.40 17.64 30.40
C GLU A 130 3.72 16.41 29.76
N ILE A 131 3.04 15.59 30.57
CA ILE A 131 2.36 14.37 30.10
C ILE A 131 1.33 14.70 28.99
N SER A 132 0.58 15.80 29.16
CA SER A 132 -0.38 16.28 28.17
C SER A 132 0.27 16.62 26.83
N GLN A 133 1.43 17.30 26.86
CA GLN A 133 2.21 17.64 25.66
C GLN A 133 2.70 16.38 24.93
N LEU A 134 3.19 15.40 25.69
CA LEU A 134 3.66 14.12 25.15
C LEU A 134 2.51 13.35 24.48
N GLN A 135 1.33 13.29 25.12
CA GLN A 135 0.12 12.68 24.57
C GLN A 135 -0.35 13.38 23.29
N THR A 136 -0.37 14.71 23.27
CA THR A 136 -0.71 15.48 22.05
C THR A 136 0.29 15.22 20.93
N GLN A 137 1.59 15.13 21.23
CA GLN A 137 2.62 14.86 20.24
C GLN A 137 2.48 13.45 19.65
N VAL A 138 2.11 12.45 20.46
CA VAL A 138 1.80 11.09 19.99
C VAL A 138 0.64 11.15 18.99
N MET A 139 -0.46 11.82 19.33
CA MET A 139 -1.61 11.96 18.42
C MET A 139 -1.24 12.69 17.12
N LEU A 140 -0.39 13.71 17.20
CA LEU A 140 0.12 14.42 16.03
C LEU A 140 0.89 13.47 15.09
N PHE A 141 1.77 12.62 15.62
CA PHE A 141 2.50 11.66 14.79
C PHE A 141 1.60 10.56 14.22
N LEU A 142 0.61 10.08 14.98
CA LEU A 142 -0.39 9.14 14.45
C LEU A 142 -1.21 9.76 13.31
N SER A 143 -1.59 11.03 13.45
CA SER A 143 -2.25 11.78 12.38
C SER A 143 -1.34 12.00 11.16
N ALA A 144 -0.07 12.38 11.40
CA ALA A 144 0.93 12.54 10.34
C ALA A 144 1.18 11.24 9.56
N PHE A 145 1.15 10.08 10.24
CA PHE A 145 1.20 8.77 9.58
C PHE A 145 0.06 8.62 8.56
N ASN A 146 -1.19 8.88 8.98
CA ASN A 146 -2.36 8.75 8.11
C ASN A 146 -2.32 9.71 6.91
N TYR A 147 -1.98 10.99 7.14
CA TYR A 147 -1.87 11.96 6.04
C TYR A 147 -0.73 11.61 5.08
N THR A 148 0.41 11.15 5.59
CA THR A 148 1.53 10.74 4.73
C THR A 148 1.16 9.50 3.92
N TRP A 149 0.47 8.52 4.51
CA TRP A 149 -0.07 7.37 3.78
C TRP A 149 -1.00 7.84 2.65
N LEU A 150 -1.97 8.69 2.95
CA LEU A 150 -2.93 9.20 1.97
C LEU A 150 -2.25 9.84 0.75
N ILE A 151 -1.17 10.60 0.95
CA ILE A 151 -0.36 11.16 -0.16
C ILE A 151 0.20 10.04 -1.05
N GLY A 152 0.66 8.94 -0.45
CA GLY A 152 1.12 7.75 -1.19
C GLY A 152 0.03 7.15 -2.07
N LEU A 153 -1.23 7.12 -1.59
CA LEU A 153 -2.37 6.56 -2.31
C LEU A 153 -2.69 7.30 -3.62
N ILE A 154 -2.29 8.57 -3.77
CA ILE A 154 -2.38 9.29 -5.06
C ILE A 154 -1.52 8.58 -6.11
N PHE A 155 -0.25 8.30 -5.77
CA PHE A 155 0.66 7.60 -6.67
C PHE A 155 0.22 6.15 -6.90
N PHE A 156 -0.35 5.53 -5.87
CA PHE A 156 -0.95 4.21 -6.02
C PHE A 156 -2.13 4.21 -7.00
N GLY A 157 -2.99 5.23 -6.95
CA GLY A 157 -4.07 5.45 -7.92
C GLY A 157 -3.54 5.53 -9.35
N PHE A 158 -2.49 6.31 -9.60
CA PHE A 158 -1.85 6.37 -10.93
C PHE A 158 -1.22 5.02 -11.35
N HIS A 159 -0.58 4.31 -10.41
CA HIS A 159 -0.09 2.96 -10.66
C HIS A 159 -1.22 2.03 -11.15
N LEU A 160 -2.35 1.98 -10.44
CA LEU A 160 -3.49 1.15 -10.79
C LEU A 160 -4.10 1.54 -12.15
N PHE A 161 -4.14 2.82 -12.48
CA PHE A 161 -4.65 3.28 -13.78
C PHE A 161 -3.81 2.72 -14.93
N VAL A 162 -2.49 2.91 -14.86
CA VAL A 162 -1.56 2.45 -15.90
C VAL A 162 -1.51 0.92 -15.95
N LEU A 163 -1.53 0.26 -14.80
CA LEU A 163 -1.60 -1.20 -14.70
C LEU A 163 -2.88 -1.75 -15.35
N GLY A 164 -4.03 -1.15 -15.04
CA GLY A 164 -5.31 -1.54 -15.61
C GLY A 164 -5.35 -1.37 -17.13
N TYR A 165 -4.81 -0.26 -17.64
CA TYR A 165 -4.64 -0.03 -19.07
C TYR A 165 -3.75 -1.10 -19.73
N LEU A 166 -2.60 -1.45 -19.14
CA LEU A 166 -1.73 -2.50 -19.67
C LEU A 166 -2.41 -3.87 -19.69
N ILE A 167 -3.19 -4.19 -18.65
CA ILE A 167 -3.97 -5.44 -18.60
C ILE A 167 -4.99 -5.49 -19.74
N LEU A 168 -5.69 -4.39 -20.04
CA LEU A 168 -6.61 -4.31 -21.18
C LEU A 168 -5.93 -4.56 -22.52
N ARG A 169 -4.67 -4.16 -22.67
CA ARG A 169 -3.87 -4.35 -23.90
C ARG A 169 -3.12 -5.68 -23.94
N SER A 170 -3.10 -6.42 -22.84
CA SER A 170 -2.22 -7.59 -22.66
C SER A 170 -2.61 -8.83 -23.46
N GLY A 171 -3.90 -8.98 -23.81
CA GLY A 171 -4.46 -10.15 -24.49
C GLY A 171 -4.46 -11.47 -23.68
N CYS A 172 -3.61 -11.61 -22.66
CA CYS A 172 -3.51 -12.83 -21.85
C CYS A 172 -4.19 -12.72 -20.48
N ILE A 173 -4.30 -11.52 -19.92
CA ILE A 173 -4.98 -11.26 -18.64
C ILE A 173 -6.42 -10.82 -18.96
N PRO A 174 -7.46 -11.33 -18.26
CA PRO A 174 -8.83 -10.94 -18.50
C PRO A 174 -9.02 -9.42 -18.41
N GLY A 175 -9.52 -8.80 -19.48
CA GLY A 175 -9.69 -7.35 -19.54
C GLY A 175 -10.60 -6.78 -18.45
N ILE A 176 -11.55 -7.58 -17.94
CA ILE A 176 -12.39 -7.19 -16.80
C ILE A 176 -11.57 -6.83 -15.55
N LEU A 177 -10.44 -7.50 -15.32
CA LEU A 177 -9.54 -7.15 -14.20
C LEU A 177 -8.93 -5.77 -14.41
N GLY A 178 -8.56 -5.44 -15.66
CA GLY A 178 -8.07 -4.10 -16.01
C GLY A 178 -9.10 -3.01 -15.73
N VAL A 179 -10.36 -3.24 -16.09
CA VAL A 179 -11.46 -2.31 -15.78
C VAL A 179 -11.64 -2.12 -14.28
N LEU A 180 -11.67 -3.22 -13.51
CA LEU A 180 -11.81 -3.14 -12.05
C LEU A 180 -10.68 -2.32 -11.40
N LEU A 181 -9.44 -2.49 -11.85
CA LEU A 181 -8.30 -1.71 -11.35
C LEU A 181 -8.39 -0.24 -11.74
N MET A 182 -8.91 0.09 -12.93
CA MET A 182 -9.15 1.47 -13.31
C MET A 182 -10.27 2.12 -12.47
N ILE A 183 -11.32 1.37 -12.10
CA ILE A 183 -12.35 1.86 -11.18
C ILE A 183 -11.74 2.09 -9.79
N ALA A 184 -10.94 1.15 -9.28
CA ALA A 184 -10.22 1.30 -8.02
C ALA A 184 -9.29 2.53 -8.02
N SER A 185 -8.55 2.72 -9.12
CA SER A 185 -7.71 3.90 -9.33
C SER A 185 -8.48 5.21 -9.15
N LEU A 186 -9.65 5.32 -9.78
CA LEU A 186 -10.49 6.50 -9.62
C LEU A 186 -10.94 6.68 -8.18
N GLY A 187 -11.27 5.59 -7.48
CA GLY A 187 -11.59 5.64 -6.05
C GLY A 187 -10.48 6.26 -5.21
N TYR A 188 -9.24 5.74 -5.33
CA TYR A 188 -8.08 6.27 -4.60
C TYR A 188 -7.80 7.75 -4.93
N LEU A 189 -7.88 8.14 -6.20
CA LEU A 189 -7.63 9.52 -6.62
C LEU A 189 -8.71 10.46 -6.10
N ILE A 190 -9.99 10.11 -6.27
CA ILE A 190 -11.13 10.92 -5.82
C ILE A 190 -11.06 11.13 -4.31
N ASP A 191 -10.85 10.06 -3.54
CA ASP A 191 -10.72 10.13 -2.08
C ASP A 191 -9.55 11.02 -1.64
N SER A 192 -8.36 10.77 -2.18
CA SER A 192 -7.15 11.52 -1.80
C SER A 192 -7.28 13.02 -2.13
N PHE A 193 -7.84 13.37 -3.29
CA PHE A 193 -8.07 14.77 -3.66
C PHE A 193 -9.21 15.39 -2.85
N ALA A 194 -10.27 14.65 -2.56
CA ALA A 194 -11.36 15.12 -1.72
C ALA A 194 -10.87 15.47 -0.31
N ASN A 195 -10.06 14.61 0.31
CA ASN A 195 -9.49 14.87 1.62
C ASN A 195 -8.62 16.14 1.64
N PHE A 196 -7.88 16.41 0.56
CA PHE A 196 -7.03 17.59 0.46
C PHE A 196 -7.79 18.88 0.15
N LEU A 197 -8.87 18.80 -0.63
CA LEU A 197 -9.56 19.97 -1.19
C LEU A 197 -10.85 20.33 -0.48
N LEU A 198 -11.53 19.38 0.19
CA LEU A 198 -12.81 19.60 0.86
C LEU A 198 -12.61 20.00 2.33
N PRO A 199 -13.03 21.21 2.74
CA PRO A 199 -12.97 21.61 4.15
C PRO A 199 -13.86 20.75 5.07
N ASP A 200 -14.91 20.14 4.51
CA ASP A 200 -15.94 19.33 5.15
C ASP A 200 -15.78 17.83 4.84
N TYR A 201 -14.57 17.36 4.47
CA TYR A 201 -14.31 15.96 4.16
C TYR A 201 -14.80 14.97 5.24
N ALA A 202 -14.69 15.36 6.52
CA ALA A 202 -15.12 14.54 7.65
C ALA A 202 -16.60 14.13 7.58
N ASP A 203 -17.47 14.97 7.00
CA ASP A 203 -18.89 14.67 6.84
C ASP A 203 -19.16 13.54 5.82
N TYR A 204 -18.18 13.25 4.97
CA TYR A 204 -18.25 12.28 3.87
C TYR A 204 -17.25 11.14 3.97
N GLU A 205 -16.42 11.10 5.01
CA GLU A 205 -15.30 10.16 5.17
C GLU A 205 -15.73 8.70 4.98
N THR A 206 -16.88 8.31 5.54
CA THR A 206 -17.41 6.94 5.40
C THR A 206 -17.72 6.57 3.95
N ILE A 207 -18.27 7.50 3.16
CA ILE A 207 -18.61 7.26 1.76
C ILE A 207 -17.33 7.12 0.92
N PHE A 208 -16.36 8.01 1.14
CA PHE A 208 -15.07 7.94 0.45
C PHE A 208 -14.31 6.66 0.79
N MET A 209 -14.29 6.25 2.06
CA MET A 209 -13.72 4.97 2.48
C MET A 209 -14.33 3.80 1.70
N LEU A 210 -15.65 3.76 1.55
CA LEU A 210 -16.32 2.69 0.78
C LEU A 210 -15.97 2.72 -0.71
N ILE A 211 -15.87 3.92 -1.31
CA ILE A 211 -15.47 4.12 -2.71
C ILE A 211 -14.03 3.65 -2.97
N VAL A 212 -13.16 3.68 -1.97
CA VAL A 212 -11.78 3.16 -2.07
C VAL A 212 -11.75 1.66 -1.81
N VAL A 213 -12.23 1.24 -0.63
CA VAL A 213 -12.06 -0.13 -0.14
C VAL A 213 -12.77 -1.14 -1.03
N VAL A 214 -14.02 -0.87 -1.45
CA VAL A 214 -14.80 -1.85 -2.20
C VAL A 214 -14.18 -2.13 -3.58
N PRO A 215 -13.95 -1.13 -4.45
CA PRO A 215 -13.34 -1.38 -5.74
C PRO A 215 -11.87 -1.79 -5.64
N GLY A 216 -11.12 -1.23 -4.69
CA GLY A 216 -9.72 -1.59 -4.43
C GLY A 216 -9.56 -3.06 -4.08
N VAL A 217 -10.26 -3.52 -3.04
CA VAL A 217 -10.23 -4.93 -2.62
C VAL A 217 -10.73 -5.82 -3.75
N ILE A 218 -11.85 -5.50 -4.40
CA ILE A 218 -12.38 -6.35 -5.47
C ILE A 218 -11.39 -6.44 -6.64
N GLY A 219 -10.88 -5.32 -7.14
CA GLY A 219 -10.01 -5.30 -8.32
C GLY A 219 -8.66 -5.96 -8.06
N GLU A 220 -7.99 -5.56 -6.99
CA GLU A 220 -6.65 -6.04 -6.67
C GLU A 220 -6.66 -7.47 -6.14
N LEU A 221 -7.64 -7.88 -5.32
CA LEU A 221 -7.74 -9.27 -4.88
C LEU A 221 -8.10 -10.18 -6.06
N SER A 222 -8.97 -9.73 -6.97
CA SER A 222 -9.27 -10.49 -8.19
C SER A 222 -8.04 -10.68 -9.07
N LEU A 223 -7.22 -9.62 -9.24
CA LEU A 223 -5.94 -9.73 -9.93
C LEU A 223 -4.99 -10.70 -9.21
N THR A 224 -4.89 -10.59 -7.89
CA THR A 224 -4.04 -11.44 -7.04
C THR A 224 -4.38 -12.92 -7.21
N LEU A 225 -5.66 -13.26 -7.07
CA LEU A 225 -6.16 -14.62 -7.25
C LEU A 225 -5.91 -15.12 -8.67
N TRP A 226 -6.12 -14.28 -9.68
CA TRP A 226 -5.85 -14.65 -11.06
C TRP A 226 -4.36 -14.94 -11.31
N LEU A 227 -3.46 -14.09 -10.80
CA LEU A 227 -2.01 -14.28 -10.92
C LEU A 227 -1.56 -15.59 -10.27
N LEU A 228 -2.09 -15.93 -9.08
CA LEU A 228 -1.77 -17.17 -8.38
C LEU A 228 -2.30 -18.42 -9.11
N LEU A 229 -3.54 -18.38 -9.60
CA LEU A 229 -4.22 -19.55 -10.15
C LEU A 229 -3.93 -19.79 -11.65
N LYS A 230 -3.68 -18.72 -12.40
CA LYS A 230 -3.56 -18.74 -13.86
C LYS A 230 -2.24 -18.17 -14.37
N GLY A 231 -1.46 -17.45 -13.55
CA GLY A 231 -0.16 -16.90 -13.95
C GLY A 231 0.83 -17.97 -14.42
N ALA A 232 0.78 -19.18 -13.86
CA ALA A 232 1.60 -20.30 -14.32
C ALA A 232 1.30 -20.77 -15.75
N LYS A 233 0.12 -20.41 -16.30
CA LYS A 233 -0.33 -20.79 -17.65
C LYS A 233 -0.01 -19.74 -18.70
N LEU A 234 0.65 -18.64 -18.31
CA LEU A 234 1.03 -17.60 -19.26
C LEU A 234 2.00 -18.14 -20.34
N PRO A 235 1.87 -17.65 -21.58
CA PRO A 235 2.83 -17.98 -22.63
C PRO A 235 4.21 -17.39 -22.31
N GLU A 236 5.26 -17.92 -22.93
CA GLU A 236 6.63 -17.38 -22.78
C GLU A 236 6.81 -15.98 -23.38
N ARG A 237 5.88 -15.56 -24.27
CA ARG A 237 5.82 -14.22 -24.86
C ARG A 237 4.37 -13.73 -24.91
N MET A 238 4.13 -12.50 -24.47
CA MET A 238 2.87 -11.78 -24.70
C MET A 238 3.04 -10.96 -25.98
N THR A 239 2.07 -11.01 -26.90
CA THR A 239 2.16 -10.36 -28.22
C THR A 239 2.34 -8.85 -28.11
N GLU A 240 3.36 -8.30 -28.77
CA GLU A 240 3.42 -6.88 -29.13
C GLU A 240 2.28 -6.62 -30.13
N GLN A 241 1.27 -5.87 -29.73
CA GLN A 241 0.37 -5.26 -30.71
C GLN A 241 1.09 -4.04 -31.28
N VAL A 242 1.55 -4.19 -32.53
CA VAL A 242 2.13 -3.14 -33.39
C VAL A 242 1.20 -1.94 -33.48
#